data_AF-A0A7C4DVD4-F1
#
_entry.id   AF-A0A7C4DVD4-F1
#
_cell.length_a   1.000
_cell.length_b   1.000
_cell.length_c   1.000
_cell.angle_alpha   90.00
_cell.angle_beta   90.00
_cell.angle_gamma   90.00
#
_symmetry.space_group_name_H-M   'P 1'
#
loop_
_entity.id
_entity.type
_entity.pdbx_description
1 polymer ?
#
loop_
_entity_poly.entity_id
_entity_poly.type
_entity_poly.pdbx_seq_one_letter_code
_entity_poly.pdbx_strand_id
1 'polypeptide(L)'
;MEVLRVKAGSKIYYTRVLLGVGVGLFSGWLYLVLPLGLLQSLIPSILAVLVYVGSFYLITRVLRIKAEDLNNPAFLKTGGIFAYFLTWLVFWSLYLTFTLPPS
;
A
#
# COMPACT_ATOMS: atom_id res chain seq x y z
N MET A 1 -1.57 -20.92 20.84
CA MET A 1 -0.55 -20.21 20.05
C MET A 1 -1.06 -19.79 18.68
N GLU A 2 -1.88 -20.60 18.00
CA GLU A 2 -2.42 -20.31 16.66
C GLU A 2 -3.21 -18.99 16.55
N VAL A 3 -4.06 -18.67 17.55
CA VAL A 3 -4.84 -17.42 17.59
C VAL A 3 -3.96 -16.17 17.56
N LEU A 4 -2.76 -16.21 18.18
CA LEU A 4 -1.84 -15.07 18.18
C LEU A 4 -1.21 -14.87 16.80
N ARG A 5 -0.91 -15.96 16.08
CA ARG A 5 -0.32 -15.93 14.74
C ARG A 5 -1.29 -15.43 13.68
N VAL A 6 -2.57 -15.80 13.80
CA VAL A 6 -3.65 -15.27 12.93
C VAL A 6 -3.78 -13.74 13.11
N LYS A 7 -3.74 -13.24 14.35
CA LYS A 7 -3.80 -11.80 14.63
C LYS A 7 -2.61 -11.03 14.04
N ALA A 8 -1.40 -11.59 14.05
CA ALA A 8 -0.22 -10.96 13.44
C ALA A 8 -0.35 -10.85 11.91
N GLY A 9 -0.82 -11.91 11.25
CA GLY A 9 -1.10 -11.89 9.81
C GLY A 9 -2.16 -10.86 9.42
N SER A 10 -3.24 -10.75 10.18
CA SER A 10 -4.27 -9.73 9.95
C SER A 10 -3.74 -8.30 10.11
N LYS A 11 -2.87 -8.04 11.10
CA LYS A 11 -2.26 -6.71 11.28
C LYS A 11 -1.43 -6.29 10.06
N ILE A 12 -0.65 -7.21 9.49
CA ILE A 12 0.12 -6.96 8.25
C ILE A 12 -0.82 -6.57 7.12
N TYR A 13 -1.89 -7.35 6.93
CA TYR A 13 -2.89 -7.11 5.90
C TYR A 13 -3.53 -5.72 6.03
N TYR A 14 -4.09 -5.40 7.20
CA TYR A 14 -4.76 -4.11 7.42
C TYR A 14 -3.80 -2.93 7.32
N THR A 15 -2.56 -3.07 7.79
CA THR A 15 -1.53 -2.03 7.66
C THR A 15 -1.24 -1.75 6.19
N ARG A 16 -1.10 -2.79 5.37
CA ARG A 16 -0.88 -2.65 3.93
C ARG A 16 -2.10 -2.08 3.22
N VAL A 17 -3.31 -2.45 3.61
CA VAL A 17 -4.54 -1.80 3.10
C VAL A 17 -4.55 -0.31 3.41
N LEU A 18 -4.30 0.10 4.66
CA LEU A 18 -4.26 1.50 5.05
C LEU A 18 -3.17 2.29 4.30
N LEU A 19 -1.99 1.69 4.10
CA LEU A 19 -0.95 2.27 3.27
C LEU A 19 -1.39 2.41 1.81
N GLY A 20 -2.04 1.39 1.24
CA GLY A 20 -2.57 1.44 -0.12
C GLY A 20 -3.58 2.57 -0.31
N VAL A 21 -4.50 2.75 0.64
CA VAL A 21 -5.45 3.88 0.66
C VAL A 21 -4.73 5.22 0.68
N GLY A 22 -3.80 5.41 1.64
CA GLY A 22 -3.07 6.67 1.79
C GLY A 22 -2.22 7.01 0.57
N VAL A 23 -1.52 6.02 0.01
CA VAL A 23 -0.73 6.17 -1.21
C VAL A 23 -1.62 6.44 -2.41
N GLY A 24 -2.78 5.78 -2.54
CA GLY A 24 -3.71 6.00 -3.66
C GLY A 24 -4.21 7.43 -3.73
N LEU A 25 -4.62 7.99 -2.59
CA LEU A 25 -5.02 9.40 -2.48
C LEU A 25 -3.86 10.35 -2.80
N PHE A 26 -2.67 10.06 -2.27
CA PHE A 26 -1.49 10.88 -2.51
C PHE A 26 -1.01 10.79 -3.98
N SER A 27 -1.12 9.63 -4.61
CA SER A 27 -0.89 9.41 -6.04
C SER A 27 -1.84 10.25 -6.90
N GLY A 28 -3.13 10.31 -6.53
CA GLY A 28 -4.12 11.16 -7.17
C GLY A 28 -3.77 12.65 -7.04
N TRP A 29 -3.39 13.11 -5.85
CA TRP A 29 -2.93 14.48 -5.65
C TRP A 29 -1.66 14.80 -6.45
N LEU A 30 -0.67 13.91 -6.44
CA LEU A 30 0.56 14.04 -7.23
C LEU A 30 0.26 14.17 -8.73
N TYR A 31 -0.70 13.40 -9.24
CA TYR A 31 -1.12 13.46 -10.63
C TYR A 31 -1.63 14.86 -11.01
N LEU A 32 -2.33 15.57 -10.11
CA LEU A 32 -2.85 16.91 -10.39
C LEU A 32 -1.78 18.02 -10.35
N VAL A 33 -0.73 17.84 -9.55
CA VAL A 33 0.33 18.86 -9.37
C VAL A 33 1.53 18.68 -10.28
N LEU A 34 1.77 17.46 -10.78
CA LEU A 34 2.87 17.18 -11.69
C LEU A 34 2.56 17.69 -13.11
N PRO A 35 3.57 18.15 -13.86
CA PRO A 35 3.39 18.57 -15.23
C PRO A 35 2.89 17.42 -16.11
N LEU A 36 2.02 17.76 -17.07
CA LEU A 36 1.43 16.80 -18.02
C LEU A 36 2.51 16.03 -18.77
N GLY A 37 2.35 14.70 -18.83
CA GLY A 37 3.25 13.82 -19.57
C GLY A 37 3.58 12.52 -18.82
N LEU A 38 4.62 11.82 -19.27
CA LEU A 38 5.01 10.51 -18.74
C LEU A 38 5.25 10.54 -17.21
N LEU A 39 5.80 11.63 -16.69
CA LEU A 39 6.12 11.80 -15.27
C LEU A 39 4.88 11.78 -14.37
N GLN A 40 3.75 12.26 -14.89
CA GLN A 40 2.49 12.38 -14.16
C GLN A 40 1.95 11.02 -13.70
N SER A 41 2.17 9.96 -14.46
CA SER A 41 1.77 8.58 -14.11
C SER A 41 2.93 7.74 -13.57
N LEU A 42 4.16 8.01 -14.02
CA LEU A 42 5.33 7.24 -13.62
C LEU A 42 5.72 7.49 -12.15
N ILE A 43 5.75 8.75 -11.72
CA ILE A 43 6.15 9.11 -10.35
C ILE A 43 5.21 8.49 -9.30
N PRO A 44 3.88 8.59 -9.42
CA PRO A 44 2.95 7.92 -8.49
C PRO A 44 3.11 6.40 -8.45
N SER A 45 3.39 5.77 -9.60
CA SER A 45 3.58 4.32 -9.70
C SER A 45 4.86 3.86 -9.01
N ILE A 46 5.97 4.57 -9.21
CA ILE A 46 7.24 4.30 -8.51
C ILE A 46 7.05 4.46 -7.00
N LEU A 47 6.36 5.54 -6.58
CA LEU A 47 6.07 5.78 -5.18
C LEU A 47 5.29 4.62 -4.54
N ALA A 48 4.29 4.10 -5.25
CA ALA A 48 3.50 2.96 -4.75
C ALA A 48 4.36 1.72 -4.52
N VAL A 49 5.31 1.42 -5.42
CA VAL A 49 6.24 0.31 -5.24
C VAL A 49 7.19 0.57 -4.05
N LEU A 50 7.73 1.79 -3.94
CA LEU A 50 8.64 2.15 -2.85
C LEU A 50 7.96 2.06 -1.48
N VAL A 51 6.72 2.52 -1.36
CA VAL A 51 5.96 2.43 -0.09
C VAL A 51 5.61 0.98 0.23
N TYR A 52 5.31 0.14 -0.76
CA TYR A 52 5.12 -1.29 -0.53
C TYR A 52 6.39 -1.95 0.03
N VAL A 53 7.55 -1.68 -0.57
CA VAL A 53 8.84 -2.17 -0.05
C VAL A 53 9.11 -1.60 1.34
N GLY A 54 8.83 -0.31 1.55
CA GLY A 54 8.91 0.39 2.83
C GLY A 54 8.01 -0.20 3.91
N SER A 55 6.86 -0.78 3.53
CA SER A 55 5.91 -1.39 4.47
C SER A 55 6.55 -2.50 5.30
N PHE A 56 7.54 -3.21 4.74
CA PHE A 56 8.30 -4.22 5.47
C PHE A 56 9.02 -3.62 6.70
N TYR A 57 9.65 -2.46 6.54
CA TYR A 57 10.32 -1.77 7.63
C TYR A 57 9.32 -1.24 8.67
N LEU A 58 8.16 -0.75 8.22
CA LEU A 58 7.10 -0.29 9.11
C LEU A 58 6.55 -1.45 9.97
N ILE A 59 6.26 -2.59 9.34
CA ILE A 59 5.78 -3.79 10.02
C ILE A 59 6.82 -4.31 11.03
N THR A 60 8.09 -4.39 10.63
CA THR A 60 9.15 -4.97 11.49
C THR A 60 9.58 -4.02 12.60
N ARG A 61 9.64 -2.70 12.37
CA ARG A 61 10.13 -1.73 13.37
C ARG A 61 9.02 -1.10 14.21
N VAL A 62 7.89 -0.74 13.61
CA VAL A 62 6.80 -0.06 14.31
C VAL A 62 5.85 -1.07 14.96
N LEU A 63 5.39 -2.06 14.19
CA LEU A 63 4.49 -3.10 14.72
C LEU A 63 5.23 -4.22 15.46
N ARG A 64 6.57 -4.26 15.36
CA ARG A 64 7.45 -5.25 15.99
C ARG A 64 7.06 -6.71 15.68
N ILE A 65 6.47 -6.95 14.50
CA ILE A 65 6.09 -8.29 14.07
C ILE A 65 7.30 -8.97 13.44
N LYS A 66 7.67 -10.14 13.96
CA LYS A 66 8.76 -10.97 13.44
C LYS A 66 8.23 -12.13 12.61
N ALA A 67 9.13 -12.76 11.85
CA ALA A 67 8.80 -13.95 11.07
C ALA A 67 8.32 -15.13 11.94
N GLU A 68 8.82 -15.22 13.17
CA GLU A 68 8.47 -16.23 14.18
C GLU A 68 7.01 -16.12 14.67
N ASP A 69 6.43 -14.90 14.59
CA ASP A 69 5.06 -14.62 14.99
C ASP A 69 4.02 -15.05 13.93
N LEU A 70 4.48 -15.52 12.76
CA LEU A 70 3.64 -15.88 11.63
C LEU A 70 3.66 -17.40 11.39
N ASN A 71 2.55 -17.93 10.87
CA ASN A 71 2.51 -19.32 10.41
C ASN A 71 3.41 -19.56 9.20
N ASN A 72 3.57 -18.55 8.34
CA ASN A 72 4.46 -18.59 7.20
C ASN A 72 5.38 -17.34 7.21
N PRO A 73 6.71 -17.50 7.34
CA PRO A 73 7.64 -16.38 7.41
C PRO A 73 7.68 -15.55 6.12
N ALA A 74 7.37 -16.15 4.96
CA ALA A 74 7.29 -15.43 3.70
C ALA A 74 6.14 -14.40 3.69
N PHE A 75 5.09 -14.65 4.49
CA PHE A 75 3.94 -13.75 4.61
C PHE A 75 4.33 -12.36 5.14
N LEU A 76 5.43 -12.24 5.87
CA LEU A 76 5.96 -10.94 6.30
C LEU A 76 6.33 -10.05 5.09
N LYS A 77 6.86 -10.66 4.03
CA LYS A 77 7.29 -9.94 2.81
C LYS A 77 6.17 -9.85 1.79
N THR A 78 5.45 -10.93 1.53
CA THR A 78 4.49 -11.03 0.42
C THR A 78 3.02 -10.93 0.86
N GLY A 79 2.73 -11.06 2.15
CA GLY A 79 1.36 -11.10 2.68
C GLY A 79 0.61 -9.79 2.46
N GLY A 80 -0.51 -9.81 1.74
CA GLY A 80 -1.28 -8.60 1.45
C GLY A 80 -0.69 -7.72 0.33
N ILE A 81 0.24 -8.24 -0.50
CA ILE A 81 0.72 -7.54 -1.71
C ILE A 81 -0.44 -7.16 -2.63
N PHE A 82 -1.32 -8.13 -2.91
CA PHE A 82 -2.47 -7.93 -3.77
C PHE A 82 -3.44 -6.90 -3.18
N ALA A 83 -3.71 -6.98 -1.87
CA ALA A 83 -4.58 -6.04 -1.19
C ALA A 83 -4.02 -4.61 -1.22
N TYR A 84 -2.71 -4.45 -1.02
CA TYR A 84 -2.04 -3.14 -1.14
C TYR A 84 -2.22 -2.54 -2.54
N PHE A 85 -1.84 -3.27 -3.60
CA PHE A 85 -1.88 -2.73 -4.96
C PHE A 85 -3.31 -2.53 -5.45
N LEU A 86 -4.24 -3.42 -5.09
CA LEU A 86 -5.65 -3.27 -5.44
C LEU A 86 -6.25 -2.03 -4.77
N THR A 87 -6.01 -1.83 -3.46
CA THR A 87 -6.52 -0.66 -2.75
C THR A 87 -5.88 0.63 -3.24
N TRP A 88 -4.57 0.63 -3.50
CA TRP A 88 -3.89 1.75 -4.16
C TRP A 88 -4.51 2.12 -5.51
N LEU A 89 -4.69 1.15 -6.41
CA LEU A 89 -5.29 1.39 -7.73
C LEU A 89 -6.73 1.92 -7.63
N VAL A 90 -7.55 1.30 -6.77
CA VAL A 90 -8.94 1.73 -6.57
C VAL A 90 -9.00 3.16 -6.06
N PHE A 91 -8.25 3.51 -5.02
CA PHE A 91 -8.30 4.86 -4.44
C PHE A 91 -7.67 5.91 -5.35
N TRP A 92 -6.62 5.58 -6.09
CA TRP A 92 -6.07 6.47 -7.10
C TRP A 92 -7.10 6.74 -8.21
N SER A 93 -7.75 5.68 -8.71
CA SER A 93 -8.78 5.80 -9.75
C SER A 93 -9.98 6.62 -9.26
N LEU A 94 -10.48 6.34 -8.05
CA LEU A 94 -11.56 7.12 -7.44
C LEU A 94 -11.18 8.59 -7.29
N TYR A 95 -9.98 8.88 -6.80
CA TYR A 95 -9.52 10.25 -6.64
C TYR A 95 -9.53 11.00 -7.97
N LEU A 96 -8.99 10.40 -9.03
CA LEU A 96 -9.00 11.01 -10.37
C LEU A 96 -10.42 11.20 -10.91
N THR A 97 -11.27 10.19 -10.77
CA THR A 97 -12.68 10.27 -11.20
C THR A 97 -13.45 11.40 -10.52
N PHE A 98 -13.18 11.67 -9.23
CA PHE A 98 -13.88 12.75 -8.51
C PHE A 98 -13.26 14.14 -8.70
N THR A 99 -12.00 14.23 -9.14
CA THR A 99 -11.27 15.50 -9.23
C THR A 99 -11.11 16.01 -10.65
N LEU A 100 -11.03 15.11 -11.63
CA LEU A 100 -10.96 15.50 -13.03
C LEU A 100 -12.36 15.92 -13.50
N PRO A 101 -12.48 17.10 -14.14
CA PRO A 101 -13.75 17.50 -14.71
C PRO A 101 -14.18 16.49 -15.78
N PRO A 102 -15.49 16.21 -15.92
CA PRO A 102 -15.97 15.42 -17.05
C PRO A 102 -15.59 16.16 -18.34
N SER A 103 -14.81 15.47 -19.18
CA SER A 103 -14.45 15.91 -20.53
C SER A 103 -15.65 15.88 -21.46
#